data_AF-A0A6V7QWJ4-F1
#
_entry.id   AF-A0A6V7QWJ4-F1
#
_cell.length_a   1.000
_cell.length_b   1.000
_cell.length_c   1.000
_cell.angle_alpha   90.00
_cell.angle_beta   90.00
_cell.angle_gamma   90.00
#
_symmetry.space_group_name_H-M   'P 1'
#
loop_
_entity.id
_entity.type
_entity.pdbx_description
1 polymer ?
#
loop_
_entity_poly.entity_id
_entity_poly.type
_entity_poly.pdbx_seq_one_letter_code
_entity_poly.pdbx_strand_id
1 'polypeptide(L)'
;MAAAALRRLSSSSSSLPAVWHPLRRWRSSLYYMSMWTDQLSAPLEVVDPEIADIIELEKARQWKGLELIPSENFTSVSVMQAVGSVMTNKYSEGYPAHDTTAEMSMIFGHRPCVHAAL
;
A
#
# COMPACT_ATOMS: atom_id res chain seq x y z
N MET A 1 -57.93 19.00 53.99
CA MET A 1 -57.23 20.04 54.78
C MET A 1 -55.75 19.83 54.55
N ALA A 2 -55.19 20.53 53.56
CA ALA A 2 -54.35 21.74 53.72
C ALA A 2 -52.88 21.37 53.99
N ALA A 3 -51.85 22.01 53.46
CA ALA A 3 -51.63 22.87 52.31
C ALA A 3 -50.09 22.99 52.23
N ALA A 4 -49.57 23.13 51.01
CA ALA A 4 -48.37 23.86 50.61
C ALA A 4 -47.17 24.02 51.59
N ALA A 5 -45.98 23.61 51.11
CA ALA A 5 -44.85 24.54 50.96
C ALA A 5 -43.73 23.91 50.11
N LEU A 6 -43.77 24.16 48.81
CA LEU A 6 -42.62 24.00 47.93
C LEU A 6 -41.65 25.18 48.16
N ARG A 7 -40.39 24.90 48.48
CA ARG A 7 -39.29 25.83 48.18
C ARG A 7 -38.17 25.12 47.43
N ARG A 8 -37.95 25.65 46.22
CA ARG A 8 -36.90 25.32 45.27
C ARG A 8 -35.52 25.64 45.84
N LEU A 9 -34.58 24.72 45.70
CA LEU A 9 -33.14 24.98 45.64
C LEU A 9 -32.66 24.31 44.34
N SER A 10 -32.74 25.03 43.23
CA SER A 10 -31.59 25.62 42.52
C SER A 10 -30.55 24.57 42.10
N SER A 11 -30.67 24.20 40.82
CA SER A 11 -29.64 23.67 39.92
C SER A 11 -28.19 23.76 40.41
N SER A 12 -27.59 22.60 40.65
CA SER A 12 -26.16 22.40 40.36
C SER A 12 -26.06 21.31 39.31
N SER A 13 -26.26 21.69 38.05
CA SER A 13 -25.78 20.89 36.92
C SER A 13 -24.26 20.83 37.07
N SER A 14 -23.74 19.73 37.62
CA SER A 14 -22.33 19.40 37.49
C SER A 14 -22.08 19.03 36.03
N SER A 15 -22.00 20.05 35.18
CA SER A 15 -21.40 19.93 33.86
C SER A 15 -19.97 19.47 34.09
N LEU A 16 -19.74 18.17 33.89
CA LEU A 16 -18.40 17.62 33.77
C LEU A 16 -17.62 18.55 32.83
N PRO A 17 -16.43 19.02 33.20
CA PRO A 17 -15.69 19.90 32.32
C PRO A 17 -15.47 19.16 31.01
N ALA A 18 -15.83 19.78 29.89
CA ALA A 18 -15.43 19.33 28.57
C ALA A 18 -13.91 19.36 28.54
N VAL A 19 -13.29 18.24 28.95
CA VAL A 19 -11.86 18.01 28.82
C VAL A 19 -11.61 17.97 27.33
N TRP A 20 -11.14 19.11 26.81
CA TRP A 20 -10.52 19.22 25.51
C TRP A 20 -9.35 18.23 25.49
N HIS A 21 -9.58 17.01 24.99
CA HIS A 21 -8.52 16.05 24.73
C HIS A 21 -7.82 16.47 23.43
N PRO A 22 -6.64 17.13 23.46
CA PRO A 22 -5.95 17.58 22.26
C PRO A 22 -5.40 16.41 21.44
N LEU A 23 -5.45 15.20 22.02
CA LEU A 23 -4.82 13.97 21.52
C LEU A 23 -5.77 13.07 20.71
N ARG A 24 -7.05 13.42 20.55
CA ARG A 24 -7.97 12.59 19.73
C ARG A 24 -7.76 12.77 18.22
N ARG A 25 -7.20 13.90 17.77
CA ARG A 25 -6.97 14.19 16.34
C ARG A 25 -5.75 13.49 15.76
N TRP A 26 -4.70 13.29 16.56
CA TRP A 26 -3.44 12.69 16.11
C TRP A 26 -3.48 11.16 16.01
N ARG A 27 -4.36 10.49 16.77
CA ARG A 27 -4.58 9.04 16.67
C ARG A 27 -5.13 8.62 15.31
N SER A 28 -6.00 9.43 14.72
CA SER A 28 -6.60 9.18 13.41
C SER A 28 -5.58 9.20 12.27
N SER A 29 -4.58 10.07 12.36
CA SER A 29 -3.53 10.19 11.33
C SER A 29 -2.63 8.96 11.28
N LEU A 30 -2.26 8.42 12.44
CA LEU A 30 -1.42 7.21 12.52
C LEU A 30 -2.21 5.96 12.08
N TYR A 31 -3.49 5.89 12.42
CA TYR A 31 -4.39 4.81 11.98
C TYR A 31 -4.60 4.80 10.46
N TYR A 32 -4.79 5.98 9.85
CA TYR A 32 -4.91 6.07 8.39
C TYR A 32 -3.60 5.71 7.67
N MET A 33 -2.45 6.11 8.23
CA MET A 33 -1.15 5.79 7.63
C MET A 33 -0.87 4.29 7.69
N SER A 34 -1.12 3.63 8.83
CA SER A 34 -0.93 2.18 8.96
C SER A 34 -1.83 1.40 8.00
N MET A 35 -3.10 1.79 7.86
CA MET A 35 -4.05 1.11 6.98
C MET A 35 -3.60 1.15 5.49
N TRP A 36 -3.02 2.26 5.06
CA TRP A 36 -2.54 2.41 3.67
C TRP A 36 -1.28 1.59 3.39
N THR A 37 -0.36 1.51 4.34
CA THR A 37 0.84 0.67 4.20
C THR A 37 0.50 -0.82 4.22
N ASP A 38 -0.49 -1.20 5.03
CA ASP A 38 -0.96 -2.59 5.10
C ASP A 38 -1.58 -3.01 3.77
N GLN A 39 -2.36 -2.13 3.14
CA GLN A 39 -2.96 -2.41 1.82
C GLN A 39 -1.91 -2.60 0.72
N LEU A 40 -0.83 -1.82 0.70
CA LEU A 40 0.23 -1.90 -0.32
C LEU A 40 1.08 -3.16 -0.23
N SER A 41 1.13 -3.80 0.94
CA SER A 41 1.95 -5.00 1.19
C SER A 41 1.12 -6.28 1.29
N ALA A 42 -0.21 -6.16 1.33
CA ALA A 42 -1.12 -7.29 1.37
C ALA A 42 -1.08 -8.08 0.05
N PRO A 43 -1.30 -9.40 0.10
CA PRO A 43 -1.34 -10.26 -1.09
C PRO A 43 -2.59 -9.98 -1.93
N LEU A 44 -2.54 -10.29 -3.23
CA LEU A 44 -3.61 -9.98 -4.19
C LEU A 44 -4.94 -10.60 -3.76
N GLU A 45 -4.93 -11.82 -3.21
CA GLU A 45 -6.13 -12.53 -2.77
C GLU A 45 -6.87 -11.81 -1.63
N VAL A 46 -6.16 -10.99 -0.85
CA VAL A 46 -6.74 -10.20 0.25
C VAL A 46 -7.18 -8.83 -0.25
N VAL A 47 -6.41 -8.23 -1.16
CA VAL A 47 -6.70 -6.87 -1.68
C VAL A 47 -7.83 -6.92 -2.71
N ASP A 48 -7.83 -7.91 -3.60
CA ASP A 48 -8.78 -8.08 -4.70
C ASP A 48 -9.02 -9.58 -5.03
N PRO A 49 -9.93 -10.25 -4.31
CA PRO A 49 -10.22 -11.67 -4.52
C PRO A 49 -10.89 -11.96 -5.87
N GLU A 50 -11.63 -10.99 -6.44
CA GLU A 50 -12.32 -11.17 -7.72
C GLU A 50 -11.30 -11.31 -8.86
N ILE A 51 -10.26 -10.46 -8.87
CA ILE A 51 -9.17 -10.55 -9.84
C ILE A 51 -8.34 -11.82 -9.62
N ALA A 52 -8.08 -12.21 -8.36
CA ALA A 52 -7.38 -13.46 -8.07
C ALA A 52 -8.11 -14.68 -8.65
N ASP A 53 -9.44 -14.74 -8.48
CA ASP A 53 -10.27 -15.81 -9.04
C ASP A 53 -10.24 -15.85 -10.57
N ILE A 54 -10.27 -14.68 -11.22
CA ILE A 54 -10.16 -14.58 -12.69
C ILE A 54 -8.81 -15.15 -13.18
N ILE A 55 -7.71 -14.85 -12.48
CA ILE A 55 -6.38 -15.37 -12.82
C ILE A 55 -6.35 -16.91 -12.68
N GLU A 56 -6.94 -17.46 -11.63
CA GLU A 56 -7.01 -18.92 -11.44
C GLU A 56 -7.87 -19.62 -12.49
N LEU A 57 -8.99 -19.00 -12.89
CA LEU A 57 -9.81 -19.51 -14.00
C LEU A 57 -9.04 -19.53 -15.33
N GLU A 58 -8.24 -18.50 -15.60
CA GLU A 58 -7.41 -18.46 -16.81
C GLU A 58 -6.26 -19.47 -16.78
N LYS A 59 -5.60 -19.66 -15.62
CA LYS A 59 -4.62 -20.73 -15.44
C LYS A 59 -5.23 -22.10 -15.72
N ALA A 60 -6.44 -22.35 -15.21
CA ALA A 60 -7.16 -23.60 -15.45
C ALA A 60 -7.56 -23.77 -16.93
N ARG A 61 -7.91 -22.68 -17.64
CA ARG A 61 -8.21 -22.69 -19.07
C ARG A 61 -6.97 -23.10 -19.87
N GLN A 62 -5.83 -22.44 -19.62
CA GLN A 62 -4.56 -22.72 -20.28
C GLN A 62 -4.06 -24.14 -20.00
N TRP A 63 -4.26 -24.66 -18.79
CA TRP A 63 -3.85 -26.03 -18.45
C TRP A 63 -4.67 -27.10 -19.17
N LYS A 64 -5.98 -26.87 -19.35
CA LYS A 64 -6.89 -27.83 -19.99
C LYS A 64 -6.87 -27.73 -21.53
N GLY A 65 -6.48 -26.58 -22.07
CA GLY A 65 -6.46 -26.30 -23.51
C GLY A 65 -5.20 -26.84 -24.20
N LEU A 66 -5.37 -27.34 -25.42
CA LEU A 66 -4.26 -27.51 -26.35
C LEU A 66 -4.11 -26.22 -27.16
N GLU A 67 -3.20 -25.36 -26.75
CA GLU A 67 -2.94 -24.10 -27.45
C GLU A 67 -2.13 -24.37 -28.74
N LEU A 68 -2.78 -24.22 -29.90
CA LEU A 68 -2.21 -24.50 -31.22
C LEU A 68 -1.86 -23.23 -32.01
N ILE A 69 -1.92 -22.07 -31.37
CA ILE A 69 -1.60 -20.78 -32.00
C ILE A 69 -0.06 -20.64 -32.00
N PRO A 70 0.62 -20.60 -33.16
CA PRO A 70 2.08 -20.66 -33.21
C PRO A 70 2.83 -19.49 -32.56
N SER A 71 2.15 -18.36 -32.37
CA SER A 71 2.72 -17.16 -31.74
C SER A 71 2.53 -17.11 -30.23
N GLU A 72 1.71 -17.97 -29.65
CA GLU A 72 1.47 -18.02 -28.21
C GLU A 72 2.43 -18.98 -27.52
N ASN A 73 2.82 -18.67 -26.29
CA ASN A 73 3.79 -19.47 -25.55
C ASN A 73 3.62 -19.28 -24.03
N PHE A 74 4.10 -20.26 -23.26
CA PHE A 74 4.19 -20.18 -21.81
C PHE A 74 5.57 -19.68 -21.40
N THR A 75 5.60 -18.57 -20.66
CA THR A 75 6.84 -18.02 -20.13
C THR A 75 7.28 -18.77 -18.86
N SER A 76 8.57 -18.70 -18.52
CA SER A 76 9.08 -19.32 -17.29
C SER A 76 8.65 -18.54 -16.05
N VAL A 77 8.57 -19.22 -14.90
CA VAL A 77 8.28 -18.59 -13.61
C VAL A 77 9.32 -17.51 -13.26
N SER A 78 10.59 -17.74 -13.60
CA SER A 78 11.66 -16.76 -13.38
C SER A 78 11.45 -15.45 -14.13
N VAL A 79 10.91 -15.50 -15.35
CA VAL A 79 10.59 -14.30 -16.13
C VAL A 79 9.40 -13.57 -15.52
N MET A 80 8.34 -14.29 -15.11
CA MET A 80 7.19 -13.67 -14.44
C MET A 80 7.57 -12.98 -13.12
N GLN A 81 8.47 -13.60 -12.34
CA GLN A 81 8.99 -13.00 -11.11
C GLN A 81 9.78 -11.70 -11.38
N ALA A 82 10.59 -11.67 -12.44
CA ALA A 82 11.32 -10.47 -12.82
C ALA A 82 10.37 -9.34 -13.28
N VAL A 83 9.32 -9.68 -14.05
CA VAL A 83 8.29 -8.72 -14.50
C VAL A 83 7.52 -8.13 -13.33
N GLY A 84 7.18 -8.93 -12.31
CA GLY A 84 6.50 -8.48 -11.09
C GLY A 84 7.42 -7.84 -10.04
N SER A 85 8.66 -7.51 -10.38
CA SER A 85 9.63 -6.94 -9.44
C SER A 85 9.50 -5.42 -9.30
N VAL A 86 10.17 -4.86 -8.29
CA VAL A 86 10.21 -3.40 -8.02
C VAL A 86 10.81 -2.56 -9.16
N MET A 87 11.36 -3.18 -10.19
CA MET A 87 11.90 -2.51 -11.38
C MET A 87 10.84 -1.66 -12.10
N THR A 88 9.55 -2.00 -11.98
CA THR A 88 8.44 -1.23 -12.57
C THR A 88 8.31 0.19 -12.02
N ASN A 89 8.84 0.44 -10.83
CA ASN A 89 8.73 1.74 -10.17
C ASN A 89 9.74 2.75 -10.71
N LYS A 90 10.78 2.28 -11.40
CA LYS A 90 11.87 3.13 -11.83
C LYS A 90 11.55 3.79 -13.17
N TYR A 91 11.63 5.12 -13.16
CA TYR A 91 11.65 5.92 -14.37
C TYR A 91 13.10 6.09 -14.86
N SER A 92 13.38 5.65 -16.09
CA SER A 92 14.73 5.63 -16.70
C SER A 92 14.67 6.11 -18.14
N GLU A 93 14.56 7.43 -18.32
CA GLU A 93 14.75 8.05 -19.62
C GLU A 93 16.20 7.89 -20.12
N GLY A 94 16.36 8.01 -21.44
CA GLY A 94 17.66 7.94 -22.10
C GLY A 94 18.23 6.55 -22.27
N TYR A 95 19.54 6.48 -22.50
CA TYR A 95 20.27 5.24 -22.74
C TYR A 95 21.19 4.93 -21.55
N PRO A 96 21.49 3.64 -21.29
CA PRO A 96 22.48 3.26 -20.31
C PRO A 96 23.79 4.03 -20.52
N ALA A 97 24.32 4.62 -19.44
CA ALA A 97 25.57 5.41 -19.39
C ALA A 97 25.58 6.81 -20.04
N HIS A 98 24.53 7.23 -20.76
CA HIS A 98 24.47 8.59 -21.32
C HIS A 98 23.83 9.62 -20.39
N ASP A 99 22.89 9.19 -19.55
CA ASP A 99 22.26 10.04 -18.54
C ASP A 99 22.86 9.73 -17.16
N THR A 100 23.55 10.71 -16.59
CA THR A 100 24.30 10.63 -15.32
C THR A 100 23.40 10.59 -14.08
N THR A 101 22.17 10.09 -14.17
CA THR A 101 21.38 9.83 -12.96
C THR A 101 22.05 8.68 -12.21
N ALA A 102 22.67 9.02 -11.08
CA ALA A 102 23.49 8.14 -10.24
C ALA A 102 22.75 6.90 -9.68
N GLU A 103 21.48 6.69 -10.04
CA GLU A 103 20.66 5.57 -9.58
C GLU A 103 20.78 4.32 -10.46
N MET A 104 20.99 4.47 -11.78
CA MET A 104 21.10 3.30 -12.68
C MET A 104 22.40 2.51 -12.41
N SER A 105 23.43 3.17 -11.88
CA SER A 105 24.70 2.53 -11.48
C SER A 105 24.57 1.67 -10.21
N MET A 106 23.60 1.97 -9.33
CA MET A 106 23.36 1.17 -8.12
C MET A 106 22.71 -0.19 -8.42
N ILE A 107 21.87 -0.27 -9.46
CA ILE A 107 21.15 -1.51 -9.83
C ILE A 107 22.08 -2.51 -10.54
N PHE A 108 22.92 -2.05 -11.47
CA PHE A 108 23.79 -2.93 -12.26
C PHE A 108 25.18 -3.18 -11.66
N GLY A 109 25.40 -2.78 -10.40
CA GLY A 109 26.61 -3.16 -9.67
C GLY A 109 27.92 -2.67 -10.31
N HIS A 110 27.91 -1.52 -10.99
CA HIS A 110 29.17 -0.84 -11.25
C HIS A 110 29.65 -0.24 -9.93
N ARG A 111 30.61 -0.92 -9.31
CA ARG A 111 31.41 -0.40 -8.19
C ARG A 111 31.74 1.06 -8.51
N PRO A 112 31.44 2.02 -7.63
CA PRO A 112 31.96 3.36 -7.82
C PRO A 112 33.47 3.23 -7.90
N CYS A 113 34.04 3.74 -8.99
CA CYS A 113 35.46 4.01 -9.06
C CYS A 113 35.76 4.92 -7.86
N VAL A 114 36.33 4.33 -6.81
CA VAL A 114 36.75 4.99 -5.59
C VAL A 114 37.83 6.02 -5.94
N HIS A 115 37.45 7.27 -6.19
CA HIS A 115 38.26 8.48 -6.05
C HIS A 115 37.23 9.60 -5.78
N ALA A 116 36.77 9.82 -4.53
CA ALA A 116 37.52 10.41 -3.43
C ALA A 116 38.31 11.65 -3.88
N ALA A 117 37.68 12.80 -3.69
CA ALA A 117 38.24 14.07 -3.24
C ALA A 117 39.64 14.46 -3.75
N LEU A 118 39.68 15.43 -4.66
CA LEU A 118 40.20 16.78 -4.41
C LEU A 118 39.49 17.77 -5.36
#